data_AF-S5N3W4-F1
#
_entry.id   AF-S5N3W4-F1
#
_cell.length_a   1.000
_cell.length_b   1.000
_cell.length_c   1.000
_cell.angle_alpha   90.00
_cell.angle_beta   90.00
_cell.angle_gamma   90.00
#
_symmetry.space_group_name_H-M   'P 1'
#
loop_
_entity.id
_entity.type
_entity.pdbx_description
1 polymer ?
#
loop_
_entity_poly.entity_id
_entity_poly.type
_entity_poly.pdbx_seq_one_letter_code
_entity_poly.pdbx_strand_id
1 'polypeptide(L)' 'MCDFLEGEFLKEQVEAIKEISDYVTNLQRVGTGLGEYMFDKETLHGEDD' A
#
# COMPACT_ATOMS: atom_id res chain seq x y z
N MET A 1 -1.39 -29.60 -1.53
CA MET A 1 -1.53 -28.78 -0.30
C MET A 1 -0.58 -27.60 -0.35
N CYS A 2 0.72 -27.79 -0.58
CA CYS A 2 1.67 -26.67 -0.78
C CYS A 2 1.26 -25.75 -1.93
N ASP A 3 0.96 -26.30 -3.11
CA ASP A 3 0.57 -25.49 -4.29
C ASP A 3 -0.69 -24.64 -4.06
N PHE A 4 -1.62 -25.13 -3.24
CA PHE A 4 -2.83 -24.38 -2.85
C PHE A 4 -2.48 -23.21 -1.93
N LEU A 5 -1.63 -23.44 -0.91
CA LEU A 5 -1.20 -22.38 -0.02
C LEU A 5 -0.36 -21.33 -0.75
N GLU A 6 0.50 -21.76 -1.67
CA GLU A 6 1.36 -20.87 -2.45
C GLU A 6 0.56 -19.98 -3.41
N GLY A 7 -0.35 -20.59 -4.17
CA GLY A 7 -1.18 -19.89 -5.16
C GLY A 7 -2.24 -18.97 -4.56
N GLU A 8 -2.93 -19.42 -3.51
CA GLU A 8 -4.12 -18.73 -2.99
C GLU A 8 -3.83 -17.81 -1.81
N PHE A 9 -2.67 -17.91 -1.15
CA PHE A 9 -2.38 -17.11 0.04
C PHE A 9 -1.00 -16.48 0.01
N LEU A 10 0.07 -17.27 -0.20
CA LEU A 10 1.43 -16.76 0.00
C LEU A 10 1.81 -15.73 -1.06
N LYS A 11 1.39 -15.91 -2.31
CA LYS A 11 1.64 -14.94 -3.36
C LYS A 11 0.94 -13.60 -3.08
N GLU A 12 -0.36 -13.64 -2.78
CA GLU A 12 -1.14 -12.44 -2.47
C GLU A 12 -0.57 -11.70 -1.24
N GLN A 13 -0.12 -12.44 -0.23
CA GLN A 13 0.51 -11.84 0.95
C GLN A 13 1.84 -11.13 0.63
N VAL A 14 2.66 -11.66 -0.28
CA VAL A 14 3.89 -10.99 -0.71
C VAL A 14 3.57 -9.69 -1.44
N GLU A 15 2.53 -9.70 -2.29
CA GLU A 15 2.07 -8.52 -3.02
C GLU A 15 1.51 -7.44 -2.06
N ALA A 16 0.68 -7.84 -1.10
CA ALA A 16 0.12 -6.94 -0.08
C ALA A 16 1.21 -6.32 0.82
N ILE A 17 2.20 -7.11 1.25
CA ILE A 17 3.33 -6.58 2.04
C ILE A 17 4.11 -5.53 1.24
N LYS A 18 4.32 -5.77 -0.06
CA LYS A 18 5.00 -4.82 -0.94
C LYS A 18 4.22 -3.52 -1.07
N GLU A 19 2.92 -3.62 -1.34
CA GLU A 19 2.05 -2.45 -1.47
C GLU A 19 2.10 -1.56 -0.23
N ILE A 20 1.98 -2.15 0.97
CA ILE A 20 2.09 -1.41 2.24
C ILE A 20 3.50 -0.80 2.41
N SER A 21 4.55 -1.51 2.03
CA SER A 21 5.92 -1.02 2.11
C SER A 21 6.16 0.18 1.18
N ASP A 22 5.56 0.16 -0.01
CA ASP A 22 5.59 1.27 -0.96
C ASP A 22 4.84 2.49 -0.41
N TYR A 23 3.69 2.29 0.27
CA TYR A 23 2.98 3.35 0.98
C TYR A 23 3.81 3.99 2.09
N VAL A 24 4.45 3.18 2.95
CA VAL A 24 5.32 3.69 4.03
C VAL A 24 6.47 4.51 3.46
N THR A 25 7.13 4.02 2.41
CA THR A 25 8.26 4.71 1.77
C THR A 25 7.81 6.03 1.15
N ASN A 26 6.65 6.06 0.49
CA ASN A 26 6.11 7.29 -0.08
C ASN A 26 5.73 8.31 0.99
N LEU A 27 5.05 7.89 2.07
CA LEU A 27 4.71 8.76 3.19
C LEU A 27 5.96 9.40 3.82
N GLN A 28 7.03 8.61 4.04
CA GLN A 28 8.31 9.14 4.52
C GLN A 28 8.93 10.16 3.56
N ARG A 29 8.80 9.94 2.24
CA ARG A 29 9.36 10.81 1.20
C ARG A 29 8.62 12.14 1.07
N VAL A 30 7.29 12.13 1.16
CA VAL A 30 6.46 13.34 1.02
C VAL A 30 6.43 14.17 2.30
N GLY A 31 6.67 13.56 3.46
CA GLY A 31 6.68 14.23 4.75
C GLY A 31 5.28 14.57 5.26
N THR A 32 5.22 15.12 6.48
CA THR A 32 3.95 15.36 7.19
C THR A 32 3.16 16.55 6.63
N GLY A 33 1.86 16.59 6.91
CA GLY A 33 0.99 17.72 6.57
C GLY A 33 0.54 17.69 5.11
N LEU A 34 1.06 18.60 4.26
CA LEU A 34 0.64 18.65 2.86
C LEU A 34 1.03 17.39 2.08
N GLY A 35 2.17 16.78 2.40
CA GLY A 35 2.61 15.53 1.77
C GLY A 35 1.65 14.38 2.03
N GLU A 36 1.27 14.17 3.29
CA GLU A 36 0.27 13.18 3.70
C GLU A 36 -1.09 13.42 3.05
N TYR A 37 -1.56 14.68 3.02
CA TYR A 37 -2.83 15.05 2.36
C TYR A 37 -2.83 14.70 0.87
N MET A 38 -1.77 15.04 0.14
CA MET A 38 -1.65 14.72 -1.28
C MET A 38 -1.54 13.21 -1.51
N PHE A 39 -0.80 12.49 -0.65
CA PHE A 39 -0.70 11.04 -0.71
C PHE A 39 -2.06 10.36 -0.55
N ASP A 40 -2.86 10.80 0.43
CA ASP A 40 -4.21 10.30 0.67
C ASP A 40 -5.13 10.52 -0.54
N LYS A 41 -5.11 11.73 -1.11
CA LYS A 41 -5.94 12.09 -2.28
C LYS A 41 -5.55 11.34 -3.54
N GLU A 42 -4.26 11.27 -3.87
CA GLU A 42 -3.80 10.72 -5.14
C GLU A 42 -3.64 9.20 -5.13
N THR A 43 -3.36 8.60 -3.96
CA THR A 43 -3.04 7.16 -3.86
C THR A 43 -4.15 6.35 -3.20
N LEU A 44 -4.77 6.87 -2.14
CA LEU A 44 -5.81 6.15 -1.39
C LEU A 44 -7.23 6.52 -1.84
N HIS A 45 -7.36 7.45 -2.80
CA HIS A 45 -8.64 8.00 -3.25
C HIS A 45 -9.48 8.59 -2.10
N GLY A 46 -8.83 9.30 -1.17
CA GLY A 46 -9.49 9.92 -0.03
C GLY A 46 -10.71 10.75 -0.45
N GLU A 47 -11.83 10.63 0.27
CA GLU A 47 -13.16 11.13 -0.10
C GLU A 47 -13.12 12.54 -0.73
N ASP A 48 -13.35 12.61 -2.04
CA ASP A 48 -13.68 13.85 -2.74
C ASP A 48 -15.14 14.19 -2.43
N ASP A 49 -15.36 14.99 -1.38
CA ASP A 49 -16.54 15.85 -1.25
C ASP A 49 -16.45 17.04 -2.24
#